data_AF-A0A538MRV3-F1
#
_entry.id   AF-A0A538MRV3-F1
#
_cell.length_a   1.000
_cell.length_b   1.000
_cell.length_c   1.000
_cell.angle_alpha   90.00
_cell.angle_beta   90.00
_cell.angle_gamma   90.00
#
_symmetry.space_group_name_H-M   'P 1'
#
loop_
_entity.id
_entity.type
_entity.pdbx_description
1 polymer ?
#
loop_
_entity_poly.entity_id
_entity_poly.type
_entity_poly.pdbx_seq_one_letter_code
_entity_poly.pdbx_strand_id
1 'polypeptide(L)'
;MKRSVALVAVPLLLAGCGHRAPAAAPSGASAAPSAKAAPSAKAGGDAACTGGLTGTEPGVVRITCNGTATIHVVAGGAGKDFHGGVCRSAGDVWSAAAGVIIDTTGTHGSYTGPPVDSVAVNNTSDSGKGTIQIVLGGKHYFDLGGAAMTLGAGGKSAHLDGTSDHLSDAPGTKITVDVTC
;
A
#
# COMPACT_ATOMS: atom_id res chain seq x y z
N MET A 1 31.13 32.18 37.28
CA MET A 1 30.55 33.44 36.75
C MET A 1 31.63 34.23 36.03
N LYS A 2 31.52 34.40 34.71
CA LYS A 2 32.19 35.45 33.92
C LYS A 2 31.51 35.49 32.55
N ARG A 3 30.77 36.58 32.30
CA ARG A 3 30.08 36.90 31.04
C ARG A 3 31.10 37.41 30.04
N SER A 4 30.91 37.12 28.75
CA SER A 4 31.32 38.00 27.66
C SER A 4 30.42 37.76 26.45
N VAL A 5 29.79 38.85 26.02
CA VAL A 5 28.88 39.01 24.89
C VAL A 5 29.70 39.55 23.72
N ALA A 6 29.42 39.11 22.49
CA ALA A 6 29.66 39.91 21.29
C ALA A 6 28.70 39.49 20.16
N LEU A 7 27.76 40.38 19.84
CA LEU A 7 27.01 40.50 18.58
C LEU A 7 27.91 41.12 17.50
N VAL A 8 27.71 40.79 16.21
CA VAL A 8 27.66 41.66 14.99
C VAL A 8 27.18 40.75 13.84
N ALA A 9 25.95 40.84 13.32
CA ALA A 9 25.35 41.76 12.33
C ALA A 9 25.65 41.45 10.84
N VAL A 10 24.55 41.42 10.07
CA VAL A 10 24.33 41.05 8.65
C VAL A 10 24.76 42.17 7.69
N PRO A 11 24.99 41.86 6.39
CA PRO A 11 24.31 42.67 5.38
C PRO A 11 23.63 41.88 4.24
N LEU A 12 22.48 42.42 3.84
CA LEU A 12 21.69 42.18 2.63
C LEU A 12 22.35 42.78 1.37
N LEU A 13 22.20 42.13 0.22
CA LEU A 13 22.24 42.69 -1.15
C LEU A 13 21.31 41.80 -2.02
N LEU A 14 20.09 42.17 -2.42
CA LEU A 14 19.59 43.12 -3.44
C LEU A 14 19.93 42.81 -4.93
N ALA A 15 18.88 42.39 -5.65
CA ALA A 15 18.43 42.78 -7.00
C ALA A 15 19.30 42.53 -8.26
N GLY A 16 18.63 42.05 -9.32
CA GLY A 16 19.12 42.12 -10.69
C GLY A 16 18.22 41.46 -11.75
N CYS A 17 17.15 42.11 -12.16
CA CYS A 17 16.47 41.87 -13.45
C CYS A 17 17.38 42.35 -14.61
N GLY A 18 17.45 41.63 -15.72
CA GLY A 18 18.19 42.09 -16.90
C GLY A 18 17.97 41.25 -18.16
N HIS A 19 17.05 41.71 -19.00
CA HIS A 19 16.77 41.27 -20.37
C HIS A 19 18.01 41.31 -21.30
N ARG A 20 18.12 40.32 -22.20
CA ARG A 20 18.63 40.52 -23.57
C ARG A 20 18.10 39.44 -24.53
N ALA A 21 17.14 39.83 -25.36
CA ALA A 21 16.98 39.31 -26.73
C ALA A 21 17.96 40.10 -27.64
N PRO A 22 18.32 39.61 -28.85
CA PRO A 22 17.42 39.80 -30.00
C PRO A 22 17.48 38.71 -31.11
N ALA A 23 16.39 38.70 -31.90
CA ALA A 23 16.28 38.52 -33.37
C ALA A 23 16.90 37.28 -34.06
N ALA A 24 16.34 36.66 -35.09
CA ALA A 24 15.05 36.71 -35.79
C ALA A 24 15.01 35.47 -36.71
N ALA A 25 13.81 34.98 -37.04
CA ALA A 25 13.58 33.87 -37.96
C ALA A 25 14.02 34.19 -39.41
N PRO A 26 14.11 33.17 -40.29
CA PRO A 26 12.98 32.96 -41.19
C PRO A 26 12.55 31.49 -41.41
N SER A 27 11.23 31.38 -41.59
CA SER A 27 10.45 30.39 -42.34
C SER A 27 11.16 29.18 -42.96
N GLY A 28 10.79 28.00 -42.47
CA GLY A 28 10.88 26.73 -43.19
C GLY A 28 9.59 25.95 -42.98
N ALA A 29 8.68 26.03 -43.93
CA ALA A 29 7.53 25.15 -44.01
C ALA A 29 8.03 23.72 -44.33
N SER A 30 7.68 22.76 -43.49
CA SER A 30 7.55 21.36 -43.88
C SER A 30 6.52 20.70 -42.98
N ALA A 31 5.40 20.35 -43.61
CA ALA A 31 4.33 19.58 -43.02
C ALA A 31 4.88 18.22 -42.58
N ALA A 32 4.91 17.98 -41.27
CA ALA A 32 5.09 16.66 -40.70
C ALA A 32 3.69 16.06 -40.44
N PRO A 33 3.40 14.83 -40.92
CA PRO A 33 2.11 14.21 -40.71
C PRO A 33 1.91 13.87 -39.23
N SER A 34 0.69 14.08 -38.75
CA SER A 34 0.20 13.77 -37.42
C SER A 34 0.66 12.38 -36.96
N ALA A 35 1.59 12.34 -36.00
CA ALA A 35 1.85 11.14 -35.24
C ALA A 35 0.56 10.80 -34.49
N LYS A 36 -0.13 9.75 -34.93
CA LYS A 36 -1.23 9.13 -34.19
C LYS A 36 -0.78 8.94 -32.76
N ALA A 37 -1.52 9.52 -31.83
CA ALA A 37 -1.40 9.19 -30.42
C ALA A 37 -1.38 7.67 -30.30
N ALA A 38 -0.30 7.14 -29.72
CA ALA A 38 -0.27 5.75 -29.31
C ALA A 38 -1.52 5.51 -28.46
N PRO A 39 -2.29 4.44 -28.71
CA PRO A 39 -3.45 4.15 -27.88
C PRO A 39 -2.95 4.06 -26.45
N SER A 40 -3.44 4.96 -25.60
CA SER A 40 -3.29 4.88 -24.15
C SER A 40 -3.49 3.43 -23.79
N ALA A 41 -2.44 2.78 -23.27
CA ALA A 41 -2.55 1.44 -22.75
C ALA A 41 -3.76 1.46 -21.81
N LYS A 42 -4.83 0.77 -22.22
CA LYS A 42 -5.94 0.47 -21.33
C LYS A 42 -5.30 -0.02 -20.05
N ALA A 43 -5.53 0.70 -18.95
CA ALA A 43 -5.34 0.15 -17.62
C ALA A 43 -5.92 -1.26 -17.67
N GLY A 44 -5.08 -2.24 -17.37
CA GLY A 44 -5.46 -3.65 -17.39
C GLY A 44 -6.81 -3.78 -16.70
N GLY A 45 -7.76 -4.40 -17.40
CA GLY A 45 -9.15 -4.50 -16.96
C GLY A 45 -9.21 -4.91 -15.51
N ASP A 46 -10.10 -4.27 -14.77
CA ASP A 46 -10.37 -4.49 -13.36
C ASP A 46 -10.27 -5.98 -13.06
N ALA A 47 -9.15 -6.38 -12.45
CA ALA A 47 -9.04 -7.67 -11.82
C ALA A 47 -9.95 -7.56 -10.60
N ALA A 48 -11.25 -7.79 -10.84
CA ALA A 48 -12.24 -7.76 -9.79
C ALA A 48 -11.72 -8.70 -8.69
N CYS A 49 -11.68 -8.21 -7.46
CA CYS A 49 -11.38 -9.05 -6.32
C CYS A 49 -12.22 -10.33 -6.37
N THR A 50 -11.77 -11.39 -5.71
CA THR A 50 -12.64 -12.55 -5.41
C THR A 50 -14.05 -12.07 -5.09
N GLY A 51 -15.02 -12.44 -5.93
CA GLY A 51 -16.43 -12.03 -5.79
C GLY A 51 -16.92 -10.91 -6.72
N GLY A 52 -16.10 -10.36 -7.63
CA GLY A 52 -16.57 -9.40 -8.64
C GLY A 52 -16.78 -7.97 -8.14
N LEU A 53 -16.31 -7.65 -6.94
CA LEU A 53 -16.56 -6.36 -6.28
C LEU A 53 -15.70 -5.24 -6.86
N THR A 54 -16.31 -4.06 -6.93
CA THR A 54 -15.75 -2.84 -7.54
C THR A 54 -15.44 -1.74 -6.52
N GLY A 55 -15.96 -1.85 -5.30
CA GLY A 55 -15.73 -0.94 -4.19
C GLY A 55 -16.82 0.11 -4.02
N THR A 56 -17.83 0.09 -4.90
CA THR A 56 -19.00 0.96 -4.80
C THR A 56 -20.19 0.29 -4.12
N GLU A 57 -20.07 -0.99 -3.78
CA GLU A 57 -21.13 -1.74 -3.12
C GLU A 57 -21.32 -1.26 -1.66
N PRO A 58 -22.56 -1.21 -1.15
CA PRO A 58 -22.81 -0.82 0.24
C PRO A 58 -22.01 -1.67 1.23
N GLY A 59 -21.45 -1.01 2.24
CA GLY A 59 -20.62 -1.64 3.25
C GLY A 59 -19.19 -1.98 2.79
N VAL A 60 -18.84 -1.91 1.50
CA VAL A 60 -17.45 -2.08 1.06
C VAL A 60 -16.67 -0.80 1.33
N VAL A 61 -15.63 -0.86 2.16
CA VAL A 61 -14.82 0.31 2.54
C VAL A 61 -13.45 0.35 1.89
N ARG A 62 -12.92 -0.81 1.49
CA ARG A 62 -11.62 -0.87 0.81
C ARG A 62 -11.51 -2.10 -0.05
N ILE A 63 -10.90 -1.91 -1.22
CA ILE A 63 -10.51 -2.96 -2.14
C ILE A 63 -9.01 -2.84 -2.44
N THR A 64 -8.31 -3.96 -2.45
CA THR A 64 -6.89 -4.04 -2.85
C THR A 64 -6.67 -5.31 -3.67
N CYS A 65 -6.90 -5.24 -4.98
CA CYS A 65 -6.78 -6.39 -5.90
C CYS A 65 -6.18 -6.04 -7.27
N ASN A 66 -5.65 -4.82 -7.45
CA ASN A 66 -5.09 -4.33 -8.72
C ASN A 66 -3.57 -4.10 -8.67
N GLY A 67 -2.89 -4.58 -7.63
CA GLY A 67 -1.43 -4.56 -7.56
C GLY A 67 -0.79 -5.80 -8.19
N THR A 68 0.50 -5.98 -7.96
CA THR A 68 1.29 -7.11 -8.50
C THR A 68 1.68 -8.12 -7.43
N ALA A 69 1.41 -7.82 -6.15
CA ALA A 69 1.83 -8.68 -5.07
C ALA A 69 0.95 -9.94 -5.02
N THR A 70 1.59 -11.05 -4.64
CA THR A 70 0.90 -12.28 -4.26
C THR A 70 1.13 -12.51 -2.77
N ILE A 71 0.05 -12.78 -2.03
CA ILE A 71 0.08 -13.02 -0.59
C ILE A 71 -0.53 -14.39 -0.33
N HIS A 72 0.29 -15.32 0.11
CA HIS A 72 -0.16 -16.63 0.58
C HIS A 72 -0.41 -16.56 2.09
N VAL A 73 -1.57 -17.00 2.54
CA VAL A 73 -1.96 -17.00 3.95
C VAL A 73 -2.37 -18.40 4.37
N VAL A 74 -1.89 -18.84 5.53
CA VAL A 74 -2.45 -20.00 6.24
C VAL A 74 -2.80 -19.58 7.66
N ALA A 75 -4.05 -19.78 8.05
CA ALA A 75 -4.54 -19.52 9.41
C ALA A 75 -5.52 -20.62 9.84
N GLY A 76 -5.23 -21.31 10.93
CA GLY A 76 -6.14 -22.34 11.47
C GLY A 76 -6.40 -23.51 10.52
N GLY A 77 -5.43 -23.83 9.68
CA GLY A 77 -5.55 -24.87 8.64
C GLY A 77 -6.31 -24.44 7.38
N ALA A 78 -6.89 -23.24 7.35
CA ALA A 78 -7.40 -22.63 6.13
C ALA A 78 -6.26 -21.93 5.39
N GLY A 79 -6.15 -22.18 4.08
CA GLY A 79 -5.15 -21.56 3.21
C GLY A 79 -5.81 -20.77 2.09
N LYS A 80 -5.23 -19.61 1.73
CA LYS A 80 -5.66 -18.80 0.60
C LYS A 80 -4.51 -18.06 -0.06
N ASP A 81 -4.51 -18.05 -1.38
CA ASP A 81 -3.71 -17.14 -2.19
C ASP A 81 -4.51 -15.89 -2.54
N PHE A 82 -3.96 -14.73 -2.19
CA PHE A 82 -4.44 -13.44 -2.67
C PHE A 82 -3.55 -12.97 -3.80
N HIS A 83 -4.14 -12.76 -4.98
CA HIS A 83 -3.49 -12.11 -6.10
C HIS A 83 -3.96 -10.66 -6.21
N GLY A 84 -3.11 -9.80 -6.77
CA GLY A 84 -3.44 -8.38 -6.95
C GLY A 84 -3.17 -7.53 -5.71
N GLY A 85 -2.39 -8.03 -4.75
CA GLY A 85 -2.03 -7.30 -3.54
C GLY A 85 -1.09 -6.13 -3.85
N VAL A 86 -0.95 -5.24 -2.87
CA VAL A 86 -0.06 -4.08 -2.96
C VAL A 86 0.92 -4.11 -1.80
N CYS A 87 2.21 -4.01 -2.12
CA CYS A 87 3.25 -3.74 -1.14
C CYS A 87 3.60 -2.24 -1.12
N ARG A 88 3.91 -1.70 0.04
CA ARG A 88 4.38 -0.33 0.22
C ARG A 88 5.58 -0.30 1.15
N SER A 89 6.59 0.48 0.79
CA SER A 89 7.74 0.76 1.63
C SER A 89 7.99 2.27 1.64
N ALA A 90 8.05 2.88 2.82
CA ALA A 90 8.33 4.30 2.99
C ALA A 90 9.11 4.52 4.30
N GLY A 91 10.35 4.99 4.19
CA GLY A 91 11.27 5.01 5.33
C GLY A 91 11.44 3.60 5.90
N ASP A 92 11.30 3.48 7.21
CA ASP A 92 11.41 2.21 7.94
C ASP A 92 10.10 1.41 7.97
N VAL A 93 9.03 1.90 7.33
CA VAL A 93 7.73 1.23 7.31
C VAL A 93 7.59 0.41 6.04
N TRP A 94 7.24 -0.86 6.21
CA TRP A 94 6.86 -1.79 5.16
C TRP A 94 5.46 -2.35 5.45
N SER A 95 4.64 -2.52 4.42
CA SER A 95 3.33 -3.13 4.53
C SER A 95 2.91 -3.83 3.25
N ALA A 96 2.02 -4.80 3.37
CA ALA A 96 1.34 -5.43 2.25
C ALA A 96 -0.14 -5.68 2.58
N ALA A 97 -1.01 -5.54 1.61
CA ALA A 97 -2.43 -5.84 1.76
C ALA A 97 -3.06 -6.36 0.47
N ALA A 98 -4.11 -7.16 0.63
CA ALA A 98 -4.93 -7.64 -0.48
C ALA A 98 -6.37 -7.95 -0.02
N GLY A 99 -7.30 -7.99 -0.96
CA GLY A 99 -8.69 -8.40 -0.75
C GLY A 99 -9.64 -7.23 -0.48
N VAL A 100 -10.76 -7.54 0.18
CA VAL A 100 -11.88 -6.61 0.37
C VAL A 100 -12.21 -6.47 1.86
N ILE A 101 -12.39 -5.23 2.31
CA ILE A 101 -12.82 -4.93 3.67
C ILE A 101 -14.24 -4.39 3.66
N ILE A 102 -15.06 -4.98 4.52
CA ILE A 102 -16.43 -4.59 4.79
C ILE A 102 -16.50 -3.81 6.10
N ASP A 103 -17.27 -2.74 6.10
CA ASP A 103 -17.69 -2.05 7.30
C ASP A 103 -18.72 -2.89 8.07
N THR A 104 -18.30 -3.42 9.22
CA THR A 104 -19.17 -4.18 10.11
C THR A 104 -20.03 -3.28 11.01
N THR A 105 -19.78 -1.96 11.04
CA THR A 105 -20.56 -1.00 11.84
C THR A 105 -21.85 -0.57 11.16
N GLY A 106 -21.98 -0.78 9.84
CA GLY A 106 -23.12 -0.36 9.04
C GLY A 106 -23.14 1.14 8.70
N THR A 107 -22.12 1.91 9.10
CA THR A 107 -22.01 3.34 8.82
C THR A 107 -21.99 3.63 7.31
N HIS A 108 -21.36 2.76 6.52
CA HIS A 108 -21.26 2.86 5.07
C HIS A 108 -22.29 1.98 4.34
N GLY A 109 -23.39 1.63 5.01
CA GLY A 109 -24.37 0.66 4.54
C GLY A 109 -24.00 -0.78 4.90
N SER A 110 -24.92 -1.70 4.65
CA SER A 110 -24.75 -3.12 4.97
C SER A 110 -24.45 -3.91 3.72
N TYR A 111 -23.30 -4.58 3.71
CA TYR A 111 -22.96 -5.55 2.69
C TYR A 111 -23.74 -6.85 2.92
N THR A 112 -24.40 -7.34 1.87
CA THR A 112 -25.28 -8.54 1.92
C THR A 112 -24.81 -9.66 0.98
N GLY A 113 -23.65 -9.49 0.35
CA GLY A 113 -23.07 -10.49 -0.53
C GLY A 113 -22.38 -11.63 0.20
N PRO A 114 -21.76 -12.57 -0.54
CA PRO A 114 -20.98 -13.66 0.04
C PRO A 114 -19.81 -13.15 0.90
N PRO A 115 -19.34 -13.91 1.91
CA PRO A 115 -18.17 -13.52 2.69
C PRO A 115 -16.99 -13.16 1.81
N VAL A 116 -16.32 -12.06 2.16
CA VAL A 116 -15.09 -11.62 1.50
C VAL A 116 -13.91 -11.82 2.42
N ASP A 117 -12.76 -12.10 1.81
CA ASP A 117 -11.52 -12.29 2.53
C ASP A 117 -10.60 -11.09 2.31
N SER A 118 -9.74 -10.85 3.29
CA SER A 118 -8.68 -9.84 3.20
C SER A 118 -7.50 -10.21 4.06
N VAL A 119 -6.36 -9.61 3.73
CA VAL A 119 -5.14 -9.67 4.53
C VAL A 119 -4.48 -8.29 4.53
N ALA A 120 -3.98 -7.88 5.68
CA ALA A 120 -3.09 -6.75 5.85
C ALA A 120 -1.98 -7.13 6.83
N VAL A 121 -0.74 -6.81 6.45
CA VAL A 121 0.45 -7.04 7.26
C VAL A 121 1.34 -5.82 7.23
N ASN A 122 2.01 -5.55 8.35
CA ASN A 122 2.92 -4.42 8.51
C ASN A 122 4.10 -4.85 9.38
N ASN A 123 5.27 -4.28 9.15
CA ASN A 123 6.30 -4.33 10.19
C ASN A 123 5.94 -3.40 11.36
N THR A 124 6.57 -3.63 12.50
CA THR A 124 6.45 -2.75 13.67
C THR A 124 7.71 -1.89 13.85
N SER A 125 7.73 -1.04 14.89
CA SER A 125 8.95 -0.35 15.33
C SER A 125 10.02 -1.30 15.85
N ASP A 126 9.62 -2.47 16.33
CA ASP A 126 10.53 -3.49 16.84
C ASP A 126 11.06 -4.31 15.67
N SER A 127 12.39 -4.38 15.58
CA SER A 127 13.06 -5.10 14.49
C SER A 127 12.66 -6.58 14.48
N GLY A 128 12.36 -7.10 13.29
CA GLY A 128 11.96 -8.50 13.11
C GLY A 128 10.55 -8.83 13.61
N LYS A 129 9.72 -7.82 13.88
CA LYS A 129 8.33 -7.97 14.32
C LYS A 129 7.34 -7.38 13.33
N GLY A 130 6.18 -8.02 13.22
CA GLY A 130 5.09 -7.59 12.34
C GLY A 130 3.71 -7.73 12.98
N THR A 131 2.73 -7.08 12.38
CA THR A 131 1.31 -7.28 12.66
C THR A 131 0.66 -8.04 11.51
N ILE A 132 -0.38 -8.80 11.84
CA ILE A 132 -1.19 -9.56 10.89
C ILE A 132 -2.66 -9.29 11.18
N GLN A 133 -3.43 -8.94 10.15
CA GLN A 133 -4.89 -8.81 10.22
C GLN A 133 -5.48 -9.54 9.02
N ILE A 134 -6.27 -10.58 9.28
CA ILE A 134 -6.82 -11.47 8.26
C ILE A 134 -8.31 -11.65 8.48
N VAL A 135 -9.06 -11.64 7.38
CA VAL A 135 -10.39 -12.24 7.30
C VAL A 135 -10.31 -13.40 6.31
N LEU A 136 -10.59 -14.62 6.77
CA LEU A 136 -10.62 -15.83 5.93
C LEU A 136 -11.84 -16.68 6.23
N GLY A 137 -12.68 -16.91 5.22
CA GLY A 137 -13.90 -17.69 5.36
C GLY A 137 -14.86 -17.10 6.37
N GLY A 138 -14.86 -15.76 6.51
CA GLY A 138 -15.67 -15.04 7.50
C GLY A 138 -15.14 -15.08 8.94
N LYS A 139 -13.93 -15.62 9.17
CA LYS A 139 -13.26 -15.58 10.47
C LYS A 139 -12.15 -14.55 10.51
N HIS A 140 -12.06 -13.85 11.63
CA HIS A 140 -11.04 -12.85 11.92
C HIS A 140 -9.86 -13.47 12.67
N TYR A 141 -8.65 -13.21 12.18
CA TYR A 141 -7.39 -13.57 12.83
C TYR A 141 -6.50 -12.32 12.95
N PHE A 142 -6.01 -12.08 14.15
CA PHE A 142 -5.16 -10.93 14.47
C PHE A 142 -3.88 -11.39 15.15
N ASP A 143 -2.74 -10.84 14.74
CA ASP A 143 -1.51 -10.82 15.53
C ASP A 143 -1.07 -9.35 15.61
N LEU A 144 -1.16 -8.75 16.79
CA LEU A 144 -1.06 -7.31 17.01
C LEU A 144 0.37 -6.83 17.29
N GLY A 145 1.37 -7.58 16.84
CA GLY A 145 2.79 -7.20 16.92
C GLY A 145 3.72 -8.31 17.45
N GLY A 146 3.18 -9.49 17.74
CA GLY A 146 3.92 -10.65 18.23
C GLY A 146 4.63 -11.41 17.11
N ALA A 147 4.08 -11.38 15.89
CA ALA A 147 4.56 -12.15 14.75
C ALA A 147 6.03 -11.90 14.47
N ALA A 148 6.80 -12.98 14.33
CA ALA A 148 8.15 -12.93 13.79
C ALA A 148 8.06 -12.59 12.31
N MET A 149 8.84 -11.61 11.86
CA MET A 149 8.82 -11.11 10.50
C MET A 149 10.22 -11.06 9.92
N THR A 150 10.37 -11.60 8.71
CA THR A 150 11.59 -11.50 7.91
C THR A 150 11.26 -10.76 6.61
N LEU A 151 11.96 -9.67 6.35
CA LEU A 151 11.88 -8.95 5.08
C LEU A 151 12.97 -9.43 4.13
N GLY A 152 12.58 -9.73 2.89
CA GLY A 152 13.49 -9.99 1.80
C GLY A 152 14.20 -8.72 1.33
N ALA A 153 15.27 -8.91 0.55
CA ALA A 153 16.07 -7.81 0.02
C ALA A 153 15.21 -6.77 -0.72
N GLY A 154 15.42 -5.49 -0.39
CA GLY A 154 14.69 -4.37 -0.99
C GLY A 154 13.17 -4.38 -0.71
N GLY A 155 12.71 -5.13 0.29
CA GLY A 155 11.28 -5.23 0.64
C GLY A 155 10.44 -5.93 -0.43
N LYS A 156 11.06 -6.78 -1.27
CA LYS A 156 10.40 -7.54 -2.35
C LYS A 156 9.71 -8.81 -1.90
N SER A 157 9.97 -9.24 -0.68
CA SER A 157 9.22 -10.31 -0.06
C SER A 157 9.15 -10.11 1.44
N ALA A 158 8.20 -10.80 2.07
CA ALA A 158 8.13 -10.92 3.51
C ALA A 158 7.65 -12.30 3.90
N HIS A 159 8.14 -12.79 5.02
CA HIS A 159 7.57 -13.94 5.71
C HIS A 159 7.16 -13.49 7.11
N LEU A 160 5.93 -13.79 7.50
CA LEU A 160 5.43 -13.58 8.86
C LEU A 160 4.97 -14.92 9.43
N ASP A 161 5.39 -15.18 10.66
CA ASP A 161 5.00 -16.34 11.44
C ASP A 161 4.51 -15.84 12.81
N GLY A 162 3.26 -16.11 13.12
CA GLY A 162 2.59 -15.59 14.30
C GLY A 162 1.59 -16.55 14.91
N THR A 163 0.93 -16.07 15.95
CA THR A 163 -0.16 -16.79 16.62
C THR A 163 -1.29 -15.82 16.90
N SER A 164 -2.51 -16.21 16.57
CA SER A 164 -3.68 -15.35 16.67
C SER A 164 -3.94 -14.92 18.13
N ASP A 165 -4.15 -13.64 18.35
CA ASP A 165 -4.46 -13.03 19.63
C ASP A 165 -5.87 -13.39 20.14
N HIS A 166 -6.11 -13.09 21.42
CA HIS A 166 -7.37 -13.29 22.13
C HIS A 166 -8.60 -12.59 21.52
N LEU A 167 -8.39 -11.56 20.69
CA LEU A 167 -9.46 -10.86 19.97
C LEU A 167 -9.87 -11.54 18.65
N SER A 168 -9.14 -12.58 18.25
CA SER A 168 -9.45 -13.36 17.05
C SER A 168 -10.63 -14.31 17.31
N ASP A 169 -11.31 -14.73 16.25
CA ASP A 169 -12.38 -15.73 16.36
C ASP A 169 -11.86 -17.13 16.75
N ALA A 170 -10.56 -17.37 16.57
CA ALA A 170 -9.89 -18.61 16.98
C ALA A 170 -8.52 -18.34 17.63
N PRO A 171 -8.46 -17.86 18.89
CA PRO A 171 -7.21 -17.52 19.57
C PRO A 171 -6.24 -18.68 19.72
N GLY A 172 -4.93 -18.38 19.83
CA GLY A 172 -3.88 -19.40 19.96
C GLY A 172 -3.59 -20.20 18.68
N THR A 173 -4.21 -19.82 17.57
CA THR A 173 -4.06 -20.47 16.28
C THR A 173 -2.82 -19.99 15.54
N LYS A 174 -2.07 -20.92 14.95
CA LYS A 174 -0.92 -20.58 14.09
C LYS A 174 -1.35 -19.78 12.86
N ILE A 175 -0.59 -18.73 12.56
CA ILE A 175 -0.75 -17.92 11.34
C ILE A 175 0.60 -17.86 10.61
N THR A 176 0.60 -18.09 9.31
CA THR A 176 1.74 -17.81 8.43
C THR A 176 1.30 -16.96 7.24
N VAL A 177 2.11 -15.97 6.89
CA VAL A 177 1.88 -15.12 5.72
C VAL A 177 3.17 -15.00 4.93
N ASP A 178 3.12 -15.37 3.65
CA ASP A 178 4.20 -15.19 2.70
C ASP A 178 3.79 -14.16 1.65
N VAL A 179 4.61 -13.13 1.49
CA VAL A 179 4.37 -12.03 0.56
C VAL A 179 5.46 -12.02 -0.49
N THR A 180 5.05 -11.91 -1.76
CA THR A 180 5.94 -11.58 -2.88
C THR A 180 5.43 -10.30 -3.55
N CYS A 181 6.34 -9.34 -3.69
CA CYS A 181 6.19 -8.08 -4.42
C CYS A 181 7.20 -8.08 -5.60
#